data_AF-A0A2M8FTV6-F1
#
_entry.id   AF-A0A2M8FTV6-F1
#
_cell.length_a   1.000
_cell.length_b   1.000
_cell.length_c   1.000
_cell.angle_alpha   90.00
_cell.angle_beta   90.00
_cell.angle_gamma   90.00
#
_symmetry.space_group_name_H-M   'P 1'
#
loop_
_entity.id
_entity.type
_entity.pdbx_description
1 polymer ?
#
loop_
_entity_poly.entity_id
_entity_poly.type
_entity_poly.pdbx_seq_one_letter_code
_entity_poly.pdbx_strand_id
1 'polypeptide(L)'
;MTTKEFIIERLDLIIEYFPNLKCIYEYDEMSKVHLIKVLPQGEFDSNKKYSEFESEIIFDFICRYNDSNILFFTTDGSPLHIKNPIYQAVGKKFESESESISSYSFENFNKTILVMDAGENNYAMAA
;
A
#
# COMPACT_ATOMS: atom_id res chain seq x y z
N MET A 1 1.19 -3.01 -21.98
CA MET A 1 1.12 -2.40 -20.64
C MET A 1 -0.31 -1.92 -20.39
N THR A 2 -0.98 -2.59 -19.48
CA THR A 2 -2.34 -2.30 -19.04
C THR A 2 -2.37 -1.14 -18.04
N THR A 3 -3.54 -0.52 -17.82
CA THR A 3 -3.71 0.54 -16.81
C THR A 3 -3.30 0.09 -15.41
N LYS A 4 -3.57 -1.19 -15.08
CA LYS A 4 -3.21 -1.80 -13.79
C LYS A 4 -1.69 -1.90 -13.60
N GLU A 5 -0.98 -2.41 -14.61
CA GLU A 5 0.48 -2.50 -14.58
C GLU A 5 1.13 -1.11 -14.45
N PHE A 6 0.60 -0.11 -15.15
CA PHE A 6 1.07 1.27 -15.03
C PHE A 6 0.93 1.81 -13.63
N ILE A 7 -0.22 1.57 -12.98
CA ILE A 7 -0.42 2.04 -11.61
C ILE A 7 0.52 1.32 -10.66
N ILE A 8 0.67 0.00 -10.77
CA ILE A 8 1.56 -0.78 -9.91
C ILE A 8 3.00 -0.25 -9.99
N GLU A 9 3.55 -0.08 -11.21
CA GLU A 9 4.90 0.48 -11.38
C GLU A 9 5.03 1.89 -10.78
N ARG A 10 4.01 2.74 -10.94
CA ARG A 10 4.03 4.09 -10.36
C ARG A 10 3.95 4.08 -8.84
N LEU A 11 3.20 3.14 -8.25
CA LEU A 11 3.12 2.98 -6.81
C LEU A 11 4.44 2.48 -6.22
N ASP A 12 5.13 1.56 -6.90
CA ASP A 12 6.46 1.12 -6.50
C ASP A 12 7.47 2.27 -6.53
N LEU A 13 7.43 3.11 -7.57
CA LEU A 13 8.24 4.33 -7.60
C LEU A 13 7.90 5.28 -6.44
N ILE A 14 6.60 5.50 -6.15
CA ILE A 14 6.20 6.35 -5.02
C ILE A 14 6.82 5.86 -3.71
N ILE A 15 6.76 4.56 -3.39
CA ILE A 15 7.30 4.05 -2.12
C ILE A 15 8.83 4.05 -2.08
N GLU A 16 9.50 4.03 -3.24
CA GLU A 16 10.96 4.21 -3.32
C GLU A 16 11.37 5.66 -3.01
N TYR A 17 10.65 6.63 -3.57
CA TYR A 17 10.91 8.06 -3.31
C TYR A 17 10.43 8.50 -1.93
N PHE A 18 9.34 7.92 -1.45
CA PHE A 18 8.69 8.22 -0.18
C PHE A 18 8.57 6.95 0.66
N PRO A 19 9.67 6.50 1.29
CA PRO A 19 9.70 5.26 2.06
C PRO A 19 8.84 5.30 3.32
N ASN A 20 8.29 6.47 3.69
CA ASN A 20 7.37 6.65 4.82
C ASN A 20 5.89 6.53 4.39
N LEU A 21 5.62 6.21 3.13
CA LEU A 21 4.27 6.05 2.60
C LEU A 21 3.89 4.58 2.44
N LYS A 22 2.60 4.35 2.48
CA LYS A 22 1.91 3.11 2.17
C LYS A 22 0.79 3.43 1.20
N CYS A 23 0.82 2.78 0.05
CA CYS A 23 -0.19 2.92 -0.98
C CYS A 23 -0.94 1.60 -1.16
N ILE A 24 -2.24 1.67 -1.32
CA ILE A 24 -3.12 0.52 -1.52
C ILE A 24 -3.95 0.80 -2.76
N TYR A 25 -3.94 -0.14 -3.69
CA TYR A 25 -4.61 -0.01 -4.97
C TYR A 25 -5.79 -0.97 -5.09
N GLU A 26 -6.89 -0.46 -5.57
CA GLU A 26 -8.10 -1.18 -5.92
C GLU A 26 -8.62 -0.71 -7.29
N TYR A 27 -9.20 -1.64 -8.04
CA TYR A 27 -9.94 -1.32 -9.24
C TYR A 27 -11.42 -1.57 -8.99
N ASP A 28 -12.22 -0.51 -9.03
CA ASP A 28 -13.67 -0.60 -8.95
C ASP A 28 -14.21 -0.90 -10.35
N GLU A 29 -14.58 -2.16 -10.61
CA GLU A 29 -15.11 -2.60 -11.90
C GLU A 29 -16.48 -1.97 -12.23
N MET A 30 -17.27 -1.63 -11.19
CA MET A 30 -18.60 -1.04 -11.38
C MET A 30 -18.50 0.37 -11.97
N SER A 31 -17.59 1.18 -11.45
CA SER A 31 -17.38 2.57 -11.83
C SER A 31 -16.26 2.73 -12.86
N LYS A 32 -15.51 1.66 -13.14
CA LYS A 32 -14.29 1.66 -13.96
C LYS A 32 -13.25 2.69 -13.49
N VAL A 33 -13.09 2.78 -12.17
CA VAL A 33 -12.18 3.73 -11.51
C VAL A 33 -11.06 2.99 -10.80
N HIS A 34 -9.84 3.51 -10.95
CA HIS A 34 -8.67 3.09 -10.23
C HIS A 34 -8.57 3.90 -8.92
N LEU A 35 -8.77 3.22 -7.80
CA LEU A 35 -8.77 3.77 -6.46
C LEU A 35 -7.42 3.52 -5.79
N ILE A 36 -6.76 4.58 -5.35
CA ILE A 36 -5.46 4.52 -4.68
C ILE A 36 -5.58 5.19 -3.32
N LYS A 37 -5.47 4.39 -2.27
CA LYS A 37 -5.44 4.87 -0.89
C LYS A 37 -4.01 5.09 -0.45
N VAL A 38 -3.75 6.26 0.14
CA VAL A 38 -2.41 6.67 0.59
C VAL A 38 -2.42 6.89 2.10
N LEU A 39 -1.39 6.39 2.76
CA LEU A 39 -1.19 6.43 4.22
C LEU A 39 0.30 6.73 4.52
N PRO A 40 0.64 7.45 5.59
CA PRO A 40 -0.25 8.19 6.47
C PRO A 40 -0.69 9.50 5.83
N GLN A 41 -1.83 10.04 6.27
CA GLN A 41 -2.36 11.31 5.75
C GLN A 41 -1.39 12.48 5.92
N GLY A 42 -0.63 12.51 7.03
CA GLY A 42 0.27 13.64 7.32
C GLY A 42 1.29 13.91 6.20
N GLU A 43 1.78 12.85 5.56
CA GLU A 43 2.67 12.97 4.40
C GLU A 43 1.91 13.37 3.14
N PHE A 44 0.65 12.93 2.96
CA PHE A 44 -0.18 13.33 1.82
C PHE A 44 -0.46 14.85 1.82
N ASP A 45 -0.87 15.41 2.96
CA ASP A 45 -1.24 16.83 3.07
C ASP A 45 -0.04 17.78 3.18
N SER A 46 1.06 17.34 3.80
CA SER A 46 2.20 18.23 4.09
C SER A 46 3.33 18.15 3.06
N ASN A 47 3.38 17.12 2.23
CA ASN A 47 4.51 16.88 1.33
C ASN A 47 4.23 17.40 -0.09
N LYS A 48 4.67 18.64 -0.36
CA LYS A 48 4.56 19.25 -1.69
C LYS A 48 5.13 18.40 -2.82
N LYS A 49 6.23 17.67 -2.58
CA LYS A 49 6.85 16.81 -3.60
C LYS A 49 5.94 15.63 -3.96
N TYR A 50 5.24 15.09 -2.98
CA TYR A 50 4.26 14.02 -3.21
C TYR A 50 3.10 14.55 -4.06
N SER A 51 2.58 15.73 -3.75
CA SER A 51 1.49 16.35 -4.54
C SER A 51 1.88 16.63 -6.00
N GLU A 52 3.13 17.03 -6.25
CA GLU A 52 3.68 17.16 -7.61
C GLU A 52 3.74 15.80 -8.32
N PHE A 53 4.26 14.77 -7.64
CA PHE A 53 4.32 13.40 -8.17
C PHE A 53 2.92 12.83 -8.49
N GLU A 54 1.95 13.04 -7.60
CA GLU A 54 0.57 12.63 -7.78
C GLU A 54 -0.02 13.29 -9.03
N SER A 55 0.17 14.61 -9.17
CA SER A 55 -0.32 15.38 -10.32
C SER A 55 0.31 14.88 -11.63
N GLU A 56 1.61 14.58 -11.63
CA GLU A 56 2.30 14.01 -12.79
C GLU A 56 1.76 12.62 -13.16
N ILE A 57 1.51 11.76 -12.18
CA ILE A 57 0.96 10.42 -12.41
C ILE A 57 -0.45 10.52 -12.98
N ILE A 58 -1.30 11.37 -12.41
CA ILE A 58 -2.67 11.60 -12.89
C ILE A 58 -2.62 12.13 -14.33
N PHE A 59 -1.77 13.12 -14.60
CA PHE A 59 -1.64 13.71 -15.93
C PHE A 59 -1.16 12.67 -16.97
N ASP A 60 -0.08 11.93 -16.69
CA ASP A 60 0.43 10.89 -17.58
C ASP A 60 -0.59 9.76 -17.78
N PHE A 61 -1.36 9.42 -16.73
CA PHE A 61 -2.44 8.44 -16.83
C PHE A 61 -3.55 8.90 -17.76
N ILE A 62 -4.07 10.13 -17.59
CA ILE A 62 -5.13 10.69 -18.44
C ILE A 62 -4.64 10.83 -19.89
N CYS A 63 -3.40 11.26 -20.10
CA CYS A 63 -2.82 11.39 -21.44
C CYS A 63 -2.69 10.03 -22.16
N ARG A 64 -2.44 8.94 -21.43
CA ARG A 64 -2.29 7.59 -22.01
C ARG A 64 -3.59 6.81 -22.09
N TYR A 65 -4.49 7.01 -21.13
CA TYR A 65 -5.66 6.15 -20.91
C TYR A 65 -6.93 6.99 -20.71
N ASN A 66 -7.47 7.49 -21.82
CA ASN A 66 -8.61 8.40 -21.84
C ASN A 66 -9.96 7.76 -21.41
N ASP A 67 -10.03 6.42 -21.39
CA ASP A 67 -11.22 5.63 -21.02
C ASP A 67 -11.24 5.16 -19.56
N SER A 68 -10.24 5.55 -18.76
CA SER A 68 -10.11 5.11 -17.37
C SER A 68 -9.88 6.30 -16.45
N ASN A 69 -10.40 6.21 -15.23
CA ASN A 69 -10.24 7.26 -14.23
C ASN A 69 -9.33 6.76 -13.11
N ILE A 70 -8.51 7.65 -12.56
CA ILE A 70 -7.63 7.40 -11.42
C ILE A 70 -7.96 8.38 -10.31
N LEU A 71 -8.02 7.89 -9.07
CA LEU A 71 -8.35 8.67 -7.91
C LEU A 71 -7.44 8.30 -6.74
N PHE A 72 -6.80 9.30 -6.17
CA PHE A 72 -6.00 9.18 -4.95
C PHE A 72 -6.81 9.75 -3.78
N PHE A 73 -6.80 9.05 -2.64
CA PHE A 73 -7.48 9.51 -1.43
C PHE A 73 -6.80 9.01 -0.15
N THR A 74 -7.08 9.68 0.97
CA THR A 74 -6.63 9.31 2.31
C THR A 74 -7.81 8.89 3.19
N THR A 75 -7.52 8.42 4.41
CA THR A 75 -8.55 7.89 5.32
C THR A 75 -9.44 8.98 5.93
N ASP A 76 -8.93 10.21 6.09
CA ASP A 76 -9.69 11.29 6.72
C ASP A 76 -10.43 12.10 5.65
N GLY A 77 -11.75 12.11 5.72
CA GLY A 77 -12.60 12.95 4.85
C GLY A 77 -13.12 12.31 3.57
N SER A 78 -12.72 11.08 3.21
CA SER A 78 -13.29 10.37 2.06
C SER A 78 -14.28 9.27 2.48
N PRO A 79 -15.52 9.24 1.94
CA PRO A 79 -16.43 8.11 2.15
C PRO A 79 -15.99 6.84 1.42
N LEU A 80 -14.93 6.95 0.61
CA LEU A 80 -14.37 5.88 -0.17
C LEU A 80 -13.57 4.93 0.71
N HIS A 81 -13.93 3.65 0.62
CA HIS A 81 -13.26 2.57 1.34
C HIS A 81 -12.81 1.53 0.31
N ILE A 82 -11.55 1.13 0.42
CA ILE A 82 -11.03 -0.04 -0.31
C ILE A 82 -11.69 -1.28 0.30
N LYS A 83 -12.42 -2.04 -0.52
CA LYS A 83 -13.09 -3.29 -0.14
C LYS A 83 -12.25 -4.51 -0.50
N ASN A 84 -11.65 -4.49 -1.69
CA ASN A 84 -10.87 -5.57 -2.30
C ASN A 84 -9.56 -5.00 -2.87
N PRO A 85 -8.51 -4.85 -2.05
CA PRO A 85 -7.22 -4.39 -2.52
C PRO A 85 -6.62 -5.39 -3.51
N ILE A 86 -6.20 -4.90 -4.67
CA ILE A 86 -5.53 -5.70 -5.72
C ILE A 86 -4.01 -5.67 -5.51
N TYR A 87 -3.48 -4.53 -5.06
CA TYR A 87 -2.06 -4.35 -4.81
C TYR A 87 -1.82 -3.46 -3.60
N GLN A 88 -0.70 -3.68 -2.91
CA GLN A 88 -0.29 -2.86 -1.78
C GLN A 88 1.22 -2.66 -1.82
N ALA A 89 1.63 -1.39 -1.84
CA ALA A 89 3.01 -0.97 -1.80
C ALA A 89 3.28 -0.37 -0.41
N VAL A 90 4.29 -0.86 0.30
CA VAL A 90 4.67 -0.37 1.63
C VAL A 90 6.11 0.11 1.58
N GLY A 91 6.32 1.39 1.91
CA GLY A 91 7.65 1.96 2.02
C GLY A 91 8.43 1.38 3.21
N LYS A 92 9.75 1.27 3.05
CA LYS A 92 10.65 0.61 4.01
C LYS A 92 10.74 1.30 5.37
N LYS A 93 10.35 2.57 5.46
CA LYS A 93 10.39 3.41 6.67
C LYS A 93 8.99 3.76 7.16
N PHE A 94 7.95 3.08 6.66
CA PHE A 94 6.61 3.19 7.19
C PHE A 94 6.59 2.49 8.56
N GLU A 95 6.87 3.25 9.63
CA GLU A 95 6.67 2.80 11.01
C GLU A 95 5.16 2.71 11.27
N SER A 96 4.60 1.52 11.06
CA SER A 96 3.42 1.11 11.79
C SER A 96 3.85 0.96 13.25
N GLU A 97 3.33 1.79 14.14
CA GLU A 97 3.26 1.41 15.55
C GLU A 97 2.62 0.02 15.62
N SER A 98 3.40 -0.95 16.08
CA SER A 98 3.15 -2.38 16.23
C SER A 98 3.44 -3.31 15.03
N GLU A 99 4.31 -4.25 15.37
CA GLU A 99 4.59 -5.57 14.78
C GLU A 99 5.60 -5.65 13.64
N SER A 100 6.82 -5.91 14.09
CA SER A 100 7.85 -6.69 13.40
C SER A 100 7.25 -7.88 12.64
N ILE A 101 7.06 -7.72 11.33
CA ILE A 101 7.06 -8.85 10.41
C ILE A 101 8.00 -8.52 9.26
N SER A 102 9.22 -9.05 9.39
CA SER A 102 10.09 -9.33 8.26
C SER A 102 9.39 -10.28 7.28
N SER A 103 9.24 -9.88 6.02
CA SER A 103 9.78 -10.59 4.84
C SER A 103 9.00 -10.18 3.59
N TYR A 104 9.64 -9.54 2.62
CA TYR A 104 10.25 -10.16 1.43
C TYR A 104 9.24 -10.78 0.44
N SER A 105 9.40 -10.35 -0.81
CA SER A 105 8.84 -10.82 -2.08
C SER A 105 8.32 -12.25 -2.07
N PHE A 106 7.03 -12.39 -2.43
CA PHE A 106 6.39 -13.66 -2.68
C PHE A 106 6.69 -14.14 -4.10
N GLU A 107 7.81 -14.84 -4.27
CA GLU A 107 7.95 -15.81 -5.36
C GLU A 107 8.54 -17.11 -4.82
N ASN A 108 7.69 -18.15 -4.83
CA ASN A 108 8.01 -19.57 -4.72
C ASN A 108 8.76 -20.07 -3.47
N PHE A 109 8.09 -20.88 -2.64
CA PHE A 109 8.29 -22.34 -2.63
C PHE A 109 7.44 -23.03 -1.53
N ASN A 110 6.69 -24.04 -1.96
CA ASN A 110 6.22 -25.23 -1.25
C ASN A 110 6.10 -25.25 0.29
N LYS A 111 4.84 -25.42 0.73
CA LYS A 111 4.37 -26.55 1.57
C LYS A 111 5.18 -26.82 2.85
N THR A 112 4.61 -26.47 4.00
CA THR A 112 4.27 -27.40 5.12
C THR A 112 3.78 -26.59 6.32
N ILE A 113 2.50 -26.76 6.65
CA ILE A 113 1.94 -26.48 7.98
C ILE A 113 2.67 -27.38 8.98
N LEU A 114 3.02 -26.88 10.18
CA LEU A 114 2.74 -27.53 11.48
C LEU A 114 3.35 -26.76 12.68
N VAL A 115 2.44 -26.40 13.59
CA VAL A 115 2.52 -26.45 15.07
C VAL A 115 3.25 -25.32 15.82
N MET A 116 2.41 -24.51 16.48
CA MET A 116 2.70 -23.78 17.71
C MET A 116 2.93 -24.78 18.86
N ASP A 117 4.02 -24.63 19.60
CA ASP A 117 4.12 -25.16 20.97
C ASP A 117 4.55 -24.02 21.89
N ALA A 118 3.71 -23.74 22.88
CA ALA A 118 3.85 -22.65 23.83
C ALA A 118 4.87 -23.03 24.89
N GLY A 119 5.97 -22.27 25.00
CA GLY A 119 6.97 -22.47 26.02
C GLY A 119 6.39 -22.34 27.43
N GLU A 120 6.54 -23.39 28.23
CA GLU A 120 6.25 -23.42 29.67
C GLU A 120 7.23 -22.49 30.41
N ASN A 121 6.72 -21.42 31.03
CA ASN A 121 7.49 -20.55 31.90
C ASN A 121 7.50 -21.11 33.33
N ASN A 122 8.61 -21.76 33.73
CA ASN A 122 8.89 -22.13 35.12
C ASN A 122 9.30 -20.89 35.93
N TYR A 123 8.37 -20.28 36.66
CA TYR A 123 8.68 -19.35 37.74
C TYR A 123 9.02 -20.13 39.01
N ALA A 124 10.32 -20.35 39.26
CA ALA A 124 10.81 -20.74 40.58
C ALA A 124 10.92 -19.47 41.44
N MET A 125 9.94 -19.24 42.31
CA MET A 125 9.99 -18.18 43.32
C MET A 125 10.43 -18.81 44.65
N ALA A 126 11.59 -18.35 45.13
CA ALA A 126 12.12 -18.64 46.44
C ALA A 126 11.24 -18.00 47.53
N ALA A 127 10.88 -18.79 48.54
CA ALA A 127 10.49 -18.34 49.88
C ALA A 127 10.67 -19.50 50.87
#